data_AF-A0A356K5K9-F1
#
_entry.id   AF-A0A356K5K9-F1
#
_cell.length_a   1.000
_cell.length_b   1.000
_cell.length_c   1.000
_cell.angle_alpha   90.00
_cell.angle_beta   90.00
_cell.angle_gamma   90.00
#
_symmetry.space_group_name_H-M   'P 1'
#
loop_
_entity.id
_entity.type
_entity.pdbx_description
1 polymer ?
#
loop_
_entity_poly.entity_id
_entity_poly.type
_entity_poly.pdbx_seq_one_letter_code
_entity_poly.pdbx_strand_id
1 'polypeptide(L)'
;MTDFEYEKCKTILDYYKGTHEYAAYLLDKFNNPNNKNITSILEKENIFASLVGFIINILLSVKEDIIENKGNLVYESKLLVDELEKSVSLISKQTDKGYLINNYLVKDAPSVVQLIRNKLAHGNFTLDLTHGRIILNVDNEKVILRIEDLANFVYVALVKFNEQINGNKYTRRLLINDKVDTKRKKLVTNKKELIRIMSNMKELKVTLETKNGYKMDVVARNTLDDAIRLFNIHPTLKVFDILSEQLSPNYKVTYEVHKIKDFGFEEFATSFLSMVRPDTSYYDEMYALEEKMTKILNGRPKNSHLISNQNNITHLNAIKITNSIDFITLQKYFNKLSPSAVFSTEEFSSCLISMSNSLFSYALDDIYESKNILNDGIITGLDFSKLDFSKLSINTLDPAPRELKNILEIRKSRIKKIEEINKNIKKSEQQITNLKQRGLTEKIDSLKERINNNLEVISLLNEEVNNYNIKLNIFKDNYTFFVNEAIVNGIRNSIAHGHYTFSLTENFDTSKIYFKDIYEGTITFSCEVKIGDFLTTLVNNEQVVTDYINSVLSNKKMR
;
A
#
# COMPACT_ATOMS: atom_id res chain seq x y z
N MET A 1 27.66 -3.02 -12.34
CA MET A 1 26.91 -3.30 -11.12
C MET A 1 27.78 -3.01 -9.91
N THR A 2 27.39 -2.07 -9.06
CA THR A 2 28.05 -1.72 -7.80
C THR A 2 27.89 -2.83 -6.75
N ASP A 3 28.57 -2.73 -5.61
CA ASP A 3 28.35 -3.66 -4.49
C ASP A 3 26.99 -3.46 -3.84
N PHE A 4 26.49 -2.22 -3.79
CA PHE A 4 25.15 -1.92 -3.30
C PHE A 4 24.08 -2.58 -4.18
N GLU A 5 24.16 -2.44 -5.51
CA GLU A 5 23.23 -3.07 -6.44
C GLU A 5 23.25 -4.61 -6.34
N TYR A 6 24.43 -5.21 -6.11
CA TYR A 6 24.55 -6.65 -5.91
C TYR A 6 23.86 -7.13 -4.63
N GLU A 7 24.07 -6.44 -3.51
CA GLU A 7 23.38 -6.74 -2.26
C GLU A 7 21.87 -6.44 -2.34
N LYS A 8 21.48 -5.45 -3.16
CA LYS A 8 20.09 -5.15 -3.46
C LYS A 8 19.42 -6.33 -4.17
N CYS A 9 20.07 -6.93 -5.16
CA CYS A 9 19.58 -8.13 -5.84
C CYS A 9 19.33 -9.30 -4.88
N LYS A 10 20.25 -9.58 -3.95
CA LYS A 10 20.02 -10.59 -2.89
C LYS A 10 18.84 -10.22 -2.00
N THR A 11 18.78 -8.95 -1.61
CA THR A 11 17.70 -8.42 -0.76
C THR A 11 16.33 -8.61 -1.43
N ILE A 12 16.20 -8.47 -2.75
CA ILE A 12 14.93 -8.73 -3.46
C ILE A 12 14.43 -10.16 -3.18
N LEU A 13 15.31 -11.15 -3.34
CA LEU A 13 14.99 -12.56 -3.16
C LEU A 13 14.63 -12.88 -1.70
N ASP A 14 15.44 -12.42 -0.76
CA ASP A 14 15.23 -12.66 0.68
C ASP A 14 13.96 -11.97 1.19
N TYR A 15 13.73 -10.73 0.74
CA TYR A 15 12.56 -9.95 1.12
C TYR A 15 11.27 -10.57 0.58
N TYR A 16 11.26 -10.98 -0.70
CA TYR A 16 10.11 -11.68 -1.27
C TYR A 16 9.88 -13.02 -0.58
N LYS A 17 10.92 -13.83 -0.36
CA LYS A 17 10.82 -15.12 0.36
C LYS A 17 10.10 -14.94 1.71
N GLY A 18 10.56 -14.01 2.55
CA GLY A 18 9.94 -13.82 3.86
C GLY A 18 8.46 -13.39 3.80
N THR A 19 8.11 -12.47 2.90
CA THR A 19 6.70 -12.07 2.73
C THR A 19 5.83 -13.19 2.15
N HIS A 20 6.37 -13.99 1.23
CA HIS A 20 5.72 -15.17 0.67
C HIS A 20 5.47 -16.25 1.72
N GLU A 21 6.47 -16.60 2.54
CA GLU A 21 6.32 -17.59 3.61
C GLU A 21 5.27 -17.17 4.64
N TYR A 22 5.20 -15.88 4.96
CA TYR A 22 4.16 -15.35 5.84
C TYR A 22 2.77 -15.39 5.20
N ALA A 23 2.66 -15.10 3.90
CA ALA A 23 1.40 -15.25 3.16
C ALA A 23 0.95 -16.71 3.15
N ALA A 24 1.85 -17.66 2.86
CA ALA A 24 1.56 -19.09 2.90
C ALA A 24 1.07 -19.52 4.29
N TYR A 25 1.74 -19.07 5.35
CA TYR A 25 1.31 -19.29 6.73
C TYR A 25 -0.10 -18.74 6.99
N LEU A 26 -0.38 -17.49 6.63
CA LEU A 26 -1.70 -16.88 6.83
C LEU A 26 -2.79 -17.63 6.04
N LEU A 27 -2.54 -17.97 4.78
CA LEU A 27 -3.46 -18.72 3.93
C LEU A 27 -3.80 -20.09 4.52
N ASP A 28 -2.78 -20.81 5.01
CA ASP A 28 -2.99 -22.08 5.70
C ASP A 28 -3.75 -21.89 7.00
N LYS A 29 -3.55 -20.81 7.75
CA LYS A 29 -4.37 -20.55 8.94
C LYS A 29 -5.83 -20.26 8.63
N PHE A 30 -6.15 -19.64 7.50
CA PHE A 30 -7.56 -19.48 7.07
C PHE A 30 -8.18 -20.80 6.64
N ASN A 31 -7.42 -21.67 5.98
CA ASN A 31 -7.92 -22.91 5.39
C ASN A 31 -7.79 -24.12 6.32
N ASN A 32 -6.84 -24.12 7.26
CA ASN A 32 -6.53 -25.19 8.21
C ASN A 32 -5.90 -24.64 9.52
N PRO A 33 -6.64 -24.01 10.44
CA PRO A 33 -6.08 -23.32 11.62
C PRO A 33 -5.26 -24.24 12.54
N ASN A 34 -5.59 -25.53 12.56
CA ASN A 34 -4.90 -26.58 13.34
C ASN A 34 -3.69 -27.20 12.62
N ASN A 35 -3.45 -26.87 11.36
CA ASN A 35 -2.30 -27.37 10.61
C ASN A 35 -1.00 -26.76 11.15
N LYS A 36 0.02 -27.61 11.29
CA LYS A 36 1.33 -27.26 11.84
C LYS A 36 2.47 -27.45 10.83
N ASN A 37 2.12 -27.64 9.55
CA ASN A 37 3.10 -28.03 8.53
C ASN A 37 3.85 -26.85 7.90
N ILE A 38 3.36 -25.62 8.03
CA ILE A 38 4.07 -24.42 7.54
C ILE A 38 4.98 -23.86 8.63
N THR A 39 6.15 -24.48 8.79
CA THR A 39 7.13 -24.13 9.82
C THR A 39 8.21 -23.17 9.33
N SER A 40 8.31 -22.92 8.02
CA SER A 40 9.27 -21.99 7.39
C SER A 40 9.18 -20.58 7.98
N ILE A 41 8.00 -20.11 8.36
CA ILE A 41 7.82 -18.80 9.02
C ILE A 41 8.50 -18.71 10.40
N LEU A 42 8.90 -19.82 11.03
CA LEU A 42 9.68 -19.82 12.27
C LEU A 42 11.15 -19.42 12.04
N GLU A 43 11.64 -19.47 10.79
CA GLU A 43 12.97 -18.96 10.46
C GLU A 43 13.02 -17.45 10.72
N LYS A 44 14.02 -17.03 11.50
CA LYS A 44 14.20 -15.64 11.96
C LYS A 44 14.27 -14.66 10.79
N GLU A 45 14.93 -15.07 9.71
CA GLU A 45 15.10 -14.31 8.49
C GLU A 45 13.75 -14.02 7.82
N ASN A 46 12.88 -15.04 7.72
CA ASN A 46 11.55 -14.89 7.14
C ASN A 46 10.72 -13.90 7.96
N ILE A 47 10.73 -14.02 9.30
CA ILE A 47 10.03 -13.08 10.20
C ILE A 47 10.50 -11.64 9.97
N PHE A 48 11.82 -11.40 9.92
CA PHE A 48 12.37 -10.06 9.73
C PHE A 48 12.07 -9.48 8.35
N ALA A 49 12.17 -10.28 7.29
CA ALA A 49 11.78 -9.85 5.95
C ALA A 49 10.28 -9.48 5.88
N SER A 50 9.40 -10.27 6.50
CA SER A 50 7.98 -9.92 6.58
C SER A 50 7.73 -8.63 7.38
N LEU A 51 8.43 -8.44 8.51
CA LEU A 51 8.33 -7.22 9.32
C LEU A 51 8.68 -5.96 8.51
N VAL A 52 9.72 -6.02 7.68
CA VAL A 52 10.10 -4.92 6.78
C VAL A 52 8.95 -4.56 5.84
N GLY A 53 8.23 -5.55 5.30
CA GLY A 53 7.05 -5.31 4.47
C GLY A 53 5.97 -4.47 5.14
N PHE A 54 5.62 -4.84 6.37
CA PHE A 54 4.58 -4.13 7.12
C PHE A 54 5.04 -2.74 7.59
N ILE A 55 6.32 -2.59 7.97
CA ILE A 55 6.94 -1.29 8.25
C ILE A 55 6.81 -0.35 7.04
N ILE A 56 7.16 -0.83 5.85
CA ILE A 56 7.13 -0.04 4.61
C ILE A 56 5.69 0.36 4.27
N ASN A 57 4.75 -0.58 4.27
CA ASN A 57 3.35 -0.30 3.97
C ASN A 57 2.75 0.79 4.88
N ILE A 58 3.06 0.74 6.18
CA ILE A 58 2.60 1.74 7.14
C ILE A 58 3.23 3.09 6.83
N LEU A 59 4.58 3.18 6.78
CA LEU A 59 5.29 4.44 6.58
C LEU A 59 4.97 5.12 5.24
N LEU A 60 4.67 4.35 4.21
CA LEU A 60 4.22 4.87 2.93
C LEU A 60 2.83 5.49 3.02
N SER A 61 1.89 4.79 3.65
CA SER A 61 0.48 5.16 3.70
C SER A 61 0.16 6.33 4.65
N VAL A 62 0.96 6.55 5.70
CA VAL A 62 0.70 7.59 6.73
C VAL A 62 1.43 8.92 6.52
N LYS A 63 2.23 9.06 5.45
CA LYS A 63 3.21 10.16 5.31
C LYS A 63 2.58 11.54 5.56
N GLU A 64 1.53 11.88 4.81
CA GLU A 64 0.89 13.20 4.87
C GLU A 64 0.17 13.45 6.19
N ASP A 65 -0.05 12.40 6.98
CA ASP A 65 -0.79 12.46 8.21
C ASP A 65 0.09 12.44 9.47
N ILE A 66 1.37 12.03 9.36
CA ILE A 66 2.37 12.11 10.46
C ILE A 66 3.21 13.38 10.35
N ILE A 67 3.61 13.80 9.14
CA ILE A 67 4.44 14.97 8.91
C ILE A 67 3.91 15.81 7.74
N GLU A 68 4.09 17.13 7.82
CA GLU A 68 3.77 18.07 6.75
C GLU A 68 5.04 18.72 6.20
N ASN A 69 5.19 18.80 4.88
CA ASN A 69 6.25 19.59 4.26
C ASN A 69 5.77 21.03 4.10
N LYS A 70 6.35 21.97 4.85
CA LYS A 70 6.04 23.40 4.78
C LYS A 70 6.78 24.14 3.65
N GLY A 71 7.52 23.41 2.81
CA GLY A 71 8.38 23.94 1.77
C GLY A 71 9.86 23.93 2.18
N ASN A 72 10.76 24.04 1.20
CA ASN A 72 12.22 24.09 1.42
C ASN A 72 12.79 22.94 2.30
N LEU A 73 12.20 21.74 2.24
CA LEU A 73 12.60 20.58 3.05
C LEU A 73 12.49 20.83 4.57
N VAL A 74 11.56 21.70 4.96
CA VAL A 74 11.15 21.90 6.35
C VAL A 74 9.94 21.00 6.61
N TYR A 75 10.10 20.08 7.56
CA TYR A 75 9.07 19.11 7.95
C TYR A 75 8.58 19.41 9.35
N GLU A 76 7.28 19.51 9.51
CA GLU A 76 6.63 19.69 10.81
C GLU A 76 5.85 18.44 11.19
N SER A 77 5.84 18.14 12.49
CA SER A 77 5.03 17.05 13.03
C SER A 77 3.56 17.42 13.00
N LYS A 78 2.72 16.55 12.45
CA LYS A 78 1.26 16.59 12.69
C LYS A 78 0.88 15.87 13.99
N LEU A 79 1.80 15.08 14.55
CA LEU A 79 1.70 14.55 15.90
C LEU A 79 2.08 15.62 16.94
N LEU A 80 1.58 15.50 18.18
CA LEU A 80 2.15 16.22 19.32
C LEU A 80 3.67 15.99 19.36
N VAL A 81 4.45 17.07 19.42
CA VAL A 81 5.92 17.04 19.26
C VAL A 81 6.56 16.03 20.20
N ASP A 82 6.23 16.07 21.49
CA ASP A 82 6.76 15.16 22.51
C ASP A 82 6.50 13.67 22.18
N GLU A 83 5.37 13.35 21.54
CA GLU A 83 5.03 11.98 21.17
C GLU A 83 5.83 11.49 19.95
N LEU A 84 6.11 12.39 19.00
CA LEU A 84 7.01 12.08 17.89
C LEU A 84 8.45 11.88 18.39
N GLU A 85 8.93 12.74 19.29
CA GLU A 85 10.29 12.64 19.86
C GLU A 85 10.48 11.35 20.66
N LYS A 86 9.50 10.98 21.51
CA LYS A 86 9.49 9.67 22.21
C LYS A 86 9.57 8.52 21.22
N SER A 87 8.82 8.58 20.13
CA SER A 87 8.84 7.51 19.11
C SER A 87 10.21 7.44 18.44
N VAL A 88 10.76 8.58 17.99
CA VAL A 88 12.07 8.68 17.33
C VAL A 88 13.22 8.22 18.25
N SER A 89 13.08 8.37 19.56
CA SER A 89 14.07 7.87 20.54
C SER A 89 14.24 6.34 20.54
N LEU A 90 13.28 5.59 19.98
CA LEU A 90 13.37 4.13 19.85
C LEU A 90 14.42 3.68 18.81
N ILE A 91 14.79 4.57 17.88
CA ILE A 91 15.69 4.28 16.75
C ILE A 91 16.87 5.25 16.66
N SER A 92 16.97 6.21 17.57
CA SER A 92 17.98 7.26 17.54
C SER A 92 18.36 7.72 18.94
N LYS A 93 19.53 8.35 19.06
CA LYS A 93 20.00 8.99 20.28
C LYS A 93 19.91 10.50 20.12
N GLN A 94 19.16 11.18 21.00
CA GLN A 94 19.12 12.63 21.03
C GLN A 94 20.48 13.21 21.50
N THR A 95 20.92 14.27 20.83
CA THR A 95 22.15 15.01 21.09
C THR A 95 21.86 16.51 21.09
N ASP A 96 22.83 17.33 21.47
CA ASP A 96 22.77 18.79 21.39
C ASP A 96 22.58 19.32 19.94
N LYS A 97 22.98 18.53 18.93
CA LYS A 97 22.94 18.91 17.52
C LYS A 97 21.82 18.24 16.71
N GLY A 98 20.96 17.45 17.36
CA GLY A 98 19.88 16.70 16.72
C GLY A 98 19.85 15.23 17.13
N TYR A 99 19.38 14.36 16.24
CA TYR A 99 19.18 12.93 16.47
C TYR A 99 20.22 12.09 15.72
N LEU A 100 20.97 11.27 16.45
CA LEU A 100 21.99 10.39 15.90
C LEU A 100 21.40 9.00 15.65
N ILE A 101 21.40 8.54 14.40
CA ILE A 101 21.02 7.18 14.01
C ILE A 101 22.28 6.45 13.57
N ASN A 102 22.71 5.45 14.33
CA ASN A 102 24.04 4.86 14.18
C ASN A 102 25.13 5.96 14.27
N ASN A 103 25.70 6.38 13.13
CA ASN A 103 26.69 7.45 13.04
C ASN A 103 26.21 8.67 12.23
N TYR A 104 24.96 8.68 11.76
CA TYR A 104 24.42 9.73 10.90
C TYR A 104 23.55 10.69 11.71
N LEU A 105 23.89 11.98 11.67
CA LEU A 105 23.21 13.03 12.42
C LEU A 105 22.07 13.63 11.59
N VAL A 106 20.87 13.68 12.17
CA VAL A 106 19.67 14.26 11.57
C VAL A 106 19.18 15.42 12.43
N LYS A 107 18.81 16.55 11.81
CA LYS A 107 18.50 17.80 12.51
C LYS A 107 17.39 17.70 13.56
N ASP A 108 16.30 17.01 13.26
CA ASP A 108 15.09 16.98 14.06
C ASP A 108 14.28 15.68 13.85
N ALA A 109 13.33 15.40 14.75
CA ALA A 109 12.52 14.20 14.73
C ALA A 109 11.66 14.04 13.45
N PRO A 110 10.98 15.09 12.92
CA PRO A 110 10.30 15.00 11.62
C PRO A 110 11.22 14.58 10.47
N SER A 111 12.45 15.10 10.45
CA SER A 111 13.46 14.77 9.44
C SER A 111 13.96 13.33 9.54
N VAL A 112 14.01 12.76 10.75
CA VAL A 112 14.30 11.33 10.94
C VAL A 112 13.23 10.47 10.25
N VAL A 113 11.95 10.75 10.52
CA VAL A 113 10.84 10.02 9.90
C VAL A 113 10.87 10.13 8.38
N GLN A 114 11.06 11.36 7.89
CA GLN A 114 11.13 11.63 6.46
C GLN A 114 12.31 10.92 5.78
N LEU A 115 13.49 10.93 6.40
CA LEU A 115 14.69 10.25 5.90
C LEU A 115 14.42 8.77 5.72
N ILE A 116 13.95 8.09 6.78
CA ILE A 116 13.68 6.65 6.76
C ILE A 116 12.63 6.33 5.70
N ARG A 117 11.48 7.02 5.71
CA ARG A 117 10.40 6.81 4.73
C ARG A 117 10.91 6.98 3.31
N ASN A 118 11.67 8.04 3.01
CA ASN A 118 12.19 8.27 1.66
C ASN A 118 13.13 7.15 1.22
N LYS A 119 14.03 6.69 2.09
CA LYS A 119 14.93 5.59 1.74
C LYS A 119 14.18 4.29 1.49
N LEU A 120 13.16 4.00 2.29
CA LEU A 120 12.28 2.85 2.09
C LEU A 120 11.45 2.95 0.80
N ALA A 121 10.88 4.12 0.48
CA ALA A 121 10.01 4.33 -0.68
C ALA A 121 10.71 4.17 -2.04
N HIS A 122 12.00 4.47 -2.09
CA HIS A 122 12.84 4.35 -3.29
C HIS A 122 13.71 3.08 -3.28
N GLY A 123 13.51 2.18 -2.32
CA GLY A 123 14.33 0.97 -2.19
C GLY A 123 15.81 1.23 -1.97
N ASN A 124 16.17 2.36 -1.35
CA ASN A 124 17.55 2.74 -1.04
C ASN A 124 18.02 2.10 0.27
N PHE A 125 17.87 0.78 0.38
CA PHE A 125 18.32 0.00 1.52
C PHE A 125 18.75 -1.41 1.10
N THR A 126 19.36 -2.16 2.00
CA THR A 126 19.56 -3.61 1.89
C THR A 126 19.24 -4.28 3.23
N LEU A 127 19.09 -5.61 3.24
CA LEU A 127 18.77 -6.38 4.44
C LEU A 127 19.94 -7.29 4.84
N ASP A 128 20.25 -7.29 6.13
CA ASP A 128 21.12 -8.27 6.80
C ASP A 128 20.24 -9.03 7.80
N LEU A 129 19.48 -9.99 7.28
CA LEU A 129 18.43 -10.70 8.01
C LEU A 129 18.99 -11.59 9.11
N THR A 130 20.18 -12.16 8.92
CA THR A 130 20.88 -12.95 9.94
C THR A 130 21.06 -12.14 11.23
N HIS A 131 21.49 -10.88 11.10
CA HIS A 131 21.63 -9.96 12.24
C HIS A 131 20.38 -9.13 12.55
N GLY A 132 19.30 -9.29 11.78
CA GLY A 132 18.04 -8.54 11.96
C GLY A 132 18.19 -7.05 11.71
N ARG A 133 18.96 -6.68 10.68
CA ARG A 133 19.30 -5.28 10.37
C ARG A 133 18.77 -4.86 9.01
N ILE A 134 18.37 -3.60 8.95
CA ILE A 134 18.14 -2.86 7.70
C ILE A 134 19.23 -1.80 7.56
N ILE A 135 19.80 -1.71 6.36
CA ILE A 135 20.94 -0.84 6.07
C ILE A 135 20.47 0.17 5.02
N LEU A 136 20.22 1.41 5.44
CA LEU A 136 19.82 2.49 4.54
C LEU A 136 21.06 3.10 3.89
N ASN A 137 20.97 3.39 2.59
CA ASN A 137 21.99 4.13 1.86
C ASN A 137 21.67 5.64 1.87
N VAL A 138 22.36 6.39 2.71
CA VAL A 138 22.17 7.84 2.90
C VAL A 138 23.44 8.56 2.51
N ASP A 139 23.40 9.35 1.44
CA ASP A 139 24.55 10.14 0.96
C ASP A 139 25.84 9.30 0.77
N ASN A 140 25.68 8.06 0.28
CA ASN A 140 26.72 7.02 0.15
C ASN A 140 27.28 6.48 1.47
N GLU A 141 26.68 6.83 2.61
CA GLU A 141 26.94 6.25 3.92
C GLU A 141 25.90 5.18 4.30
N LYS A 142 26.33 4.23 5.13
CA LYS A 142 25.47 3.15 5.63
C LYS A 142 24.88 3.53 6.99
N VAL A 143 23.58 3.76 7.02
CA VAL A 143 22.82 3.95 8.26
C VAL A 143 22.16 2.64 8.65
N ILE A 144 22.56 2.07 9.79
CA ILE A 144 22.15 0.72 10.20
C ILE A 144 21.13 0.83 11.32
N LEU A 145 20.00 0.14 11.16
CA LEU A 145 18.94 0.04 12.15
C LEU A 145 18.62 -1.43 12.45
N ARG A 146 18.24 -1.75 13.68
CA ARG A 146 17.63 -3.05 13.99
C ARG A 146 16.19 -3.03 13.49
N ILE A 147 15.78 -4.09 12.78
CA ILE A 147 14.42 -4.22 12.23
C ILE A 147 13.38 -4.18 13.36
N GLU A 148 13.69 -4.73 14.54
CA GLU A 148 12.80 -4.71 15.70
C GLU A 148 12.58 -3.31 16.27
N ASP A 149 13.64 -2.52 16.39
CA ASP A 149 13.54 -1.13 16.86
C ASP A 149 12.70 -0.31 15.88
N LEU A 150 12.91 -0.54 14.58
CA LEU A 150 12.12 0.10 13.53
C LEU A 150 10.65 -0.34 13.58
N ALA A 151 10.37 -1.63 13.80
CA ALA A 151 9.02 -2.16 13.97
C ALA A 151 8.32 -1.52 15.19
N ASN A 152 9.03 -1.42 16.32
CA ASN A 152 8.51 -0.80 17.54
C ASN A 152 8.25 0.71 17.34
N PHE A 153 9.18 1.42 16.69
CA PHE A 153 9.01 2.81 16.32
C PHE A 153 7.75 3.02 15.48
N VAL A 154 7.59 2.25 14.39
CA VAL A 154 6.42 2.37 13.51
C VAL A 154 5.13 1.99 14.23
N TYR A 155 5.15 0.93 15.03
CA TYR A 155 4.00 0.50 15.81
C TYR A 155 3.54 1.59 16.78
N VAL A 156 4.44 2.13 17.60
CA VAL A 156 4.12 3.19 18.58
C VAL A 156 3.64 4.44 17.87
N ALA A 157 4.35 4.88 16.81
CA ALA A 157 3.94 6.04 16.03
C ALA A 157 2.53 5.86 15.44
N LEU A 158 2.19 4.66 14.95
CA LEU A 158 0.87 4.36 14.40
C LEU A 158 -0.21 4.30 15.48
N VAL A 159 0.08 3.78 16.69
CA VAL A 159 -0.82 3.91 17.83
C VAL A 159 -1.13 5.38 18.05
N LYS A 160 -0.11 6.24 18.23
CA LYS A 160 -0.26 7.69 18.46
C LYS A 160 -0.97 8.42 17.32
N PHE A 161 -0.78 7.97 16.10
CA PHE A 161 -1.52 8.47 14.96
C PHE A 161 -3.02 8.15 15.06
N ASN A 162 -3.36 6.88 15.28
CA ASN A 162 -4.74 6.44 15.44
C ASN A 162 -5.43 7.08 16.65
N GLU A 163 -4.67 7.41 17.68
CA GLU A 163 -5.11 8.18 18.85
C GLU A 163 -5.57 9.59 18.45
N GLN A 164 -4.80 10.30 17.62
CA GLN A 164 -5.02 11.73 17.30
C GLN A 164 -6.00 12.03 16.17
N ILE A 165 -6.28 11.05 15.30
CA ILE A 165 -7.33 11.17 14.26
C ILE A 165 -8.72 11.12 14.91
N ASN A 166 -8.82 10.61 16.14
CA ASN A 166 -10.10 10.56 16.83
C ASN A 166 -10.58 11.98 17.11
N GLY A 167 -11.78 12.27 16.62
CA GLY A 167 -12.47 13.52 16.93
C GLY A 167 -12.83 13.60 18.41
N ASN A 168 -13.69 14.55 18.73
CA ASN A 168 -14.28 14.68 20.07
C ASN A 168 -15.25 13.54 20.44
N LYS A 169 -15.47 12.56 19.54
CA LYS A 169 -16.47 11.52 19.67
C LYS A 169 -15.94 10.17 19.19
N TYR A 170 -16.17 9.14 19.99
CA TYR A 170 -15.83 7.75 19.69
C TYR A 170 -17.05 6.87 19.90
N THR A 171 -17.40 6.05 18.93
CA THR A 171 -18.61 5.22 18.95
C THR A 171 -18.26 3.77 18.65
N ARG A 172 -18.78 2.86 19.46
CA ARG A 172 -18.67 1.42 19.29
C ARG A 172 -20.04 0.80 19.29
N ARG A 173 -20.27 -0.06 18.30
CA ARG A 173 -21.46 -0.90 18.18
C ARG A 173 -21.04 -2.33 18.52
N LEU A 174 -21.89 -3.01 19.26
CA LEU A 174 -21.71 -4.38 19.73
C LEU A 174 -23.01 -5.14 19.49
N LEU A 175 -22.92 -6.45 19.39
CA LEU A 175 -24.10 -7.29 19.34
C LEU A 175 -24.40 -7.93 20.68
N ILE A 176 -25.69 -7.93 21.01
CA ILE A 176 -26.25 -8.63 22.15
C ILE A 176 -27.11 -9.75 21.59
N ASN A 177 -26.78 -10.97 21.99
CA ASN A 177 -27.54 -12.15 21.66
C ASN A 177 -28.08 -12.82 22.93
N ASP A 178 -29.26 -12.38 23.37
CA ASP A 178 -29.93 -12.87 24.58
C ASP A 178 -30.38 -14.34 24.49
N LYS A 179 -30.17 -15.00 23.34
CA LYS A 179 -30.77 -16.31 23.01
C LYS A 179 -29.74 -17.38 22.61
N VAL A 180 -28.45 -17.19 22.89
CA VAL A 180 -27.44 -18.26 22.71
C VAL A 180 -27.79 -19.43 23.65
N ASP A 181 -28.13 -20.57 23.08
CA ASP A 181 -28.38 -21.79 23.85
C ASP A 181 -27.03 -22.45 24.21
N THR A 182 -26.54 -22.16 25.41
CA THR A 182 -25.25 -22.69 25.90
C THR A 182 -25.23 -24.21 26.05
N LYS A 183 -26.38 -24.89 25.95
CA LYS A 183 -26.49 -26.36 26.00
C LYS A 183 -26.55 -26.99 24.61
N ARG A 184 -26.76 -26.19 23.56
CA ARG A 184 -26.79 -26.68 22.18
C ARG A 184 -25.40 -27.11 21.73
N LYS A 185 -25.33 -28.32 21.17
CA LYS A 185 -24.09 -28.90 20.61
C LYS A 185 -24.06 -28.91 19.09
N LYS A 186 -25.22 -28.84 18.43
CA LYS A 186 -25.33 -28.88 16.98
C LYS A 186 -25.16 -27.47 16.39
N LEU A 187 -24.39 -27.37 15.32
CA LEU A 187 -24.23 -26.15 14.54
C LEU A 187 -25.55 -25.69 13.91
N VAL A 188 -25.58 -24.43 13.47
CA VAL A 188 -26.63 -23.90 12.60
C VAL A 188 -26.25 -24.23 11.17
N THR A 189 -27.01 -25.09 10.50
CA THR A 189 -26.74 -25.45 9.09
C THR A 189 -27.80 -24.91 8.13
N ASN A 190 -28.87 -24.33 8.67
CA ASN A 190 -30.00 -23.86 7.91
C ASN A 190 -29.99 -22.33 7.77
N LYS A 191 -30.01 -21.84 6.53
CA LYS A 191 -30.03 -20.41 6.22
C LYS A 191 -31.18 -19.65 6.89
N LYS A 192 -32.40 -20.19 6.88
CA LYS A 192 -33.57 -19.55 7.50
C LYS A 192 -33.44 -19.47 9.01
N GLU A 193 -32.85 -20.49 9.62
CA GLU A 193 -32.57 -20.50 11.06
C GLU A 193 -31.57 -19.40 11.43
N LEU A 194 -30.48 -19.28 10.68
CA LEU A 194 -29.46 -18.25 10.90
C LEU A 194 -30.02 -16.84 10.72
N ILE A 195 -30.80 -16.58 9.67
CA ILE A 195 -31.47 -15.28 9.46
C ILE A 195 -32.39 -14.94 10.65
N ARG A 196 -33.12 -15.92 11.18
CA ARG A 196 -33.96 -15.74 12.36
C ARG A 196 -33.12 -15.40 13.59
N ILE A 197 -31.96 -16.04 13.78
CA ILE A 197 -31.03 -15.72 14.88
C ILE A 197 -30.57 -14.26 14.75
N MET A 198 -30.04 -13.86 13.58
CA MET A 198 -29.57 -12.50 13.33
C MET A 198 -30.67 -11.44 13.54
N SER A 199 -31.89 -11.73 13.10
CA SER A 199 -33.05 -10.83 13.27
C SER A 199 -33.49 -10.64 14.72
N ASN A 200 -33.10 -11.55 15.62
CA ASN A 200 -33.39 -11.48 17.05
C ASN A 200 -32.28 -10.82 17.86
N MET A 201 -31.09 -10.64 17.29
CA MET A 201 -29.99 -9.94 17.95
C MET A 201 -30.29 -8.44 18.08
N LYS A 202 -29.66 -7.81 19.07
CA LYS A 202 -29.75 -6.37 19.31
C LYS A 202 -28.39 -5.72 19.13
N GLU A 203 -28.37 -4.50 18.63
CA GLU A 203 -27.20 -3.66 18.56
C GLU A 203 -27.13 -2.80 19.82
N LEU A 204 -26.04 -2.90 20.57
CA LEU A 204 -25.67 -1.96 21.61
C LEU A 204 -24.69 -0.95 21.02
N LYS A 205 -25.08 0.31 20.96
CA LYS A 205 -24.25 1.42 20.52
C LYS A 205 -23.80 2.22 21.73
N VAL A 206 -22.52 2.18 22.06
CA VAL A 206 -21.88 2.97 23.12
C VAL A 206 -21.09 4.11 22.49
N THR A 207 -21.23 5.29 23.04
CA THR A 207 -20.59 6.52 22.55
C THR A 207 -19.92 7.21 23.72
N LEU A 208 -18.64 7.50 23.54
CA LEU A 208 -17.85 8.38 24.39
C LEU A 208 -17.70 9.71 23.65
N GLU A 209 -17.90 10.83 24.34
CA GLU A 209 -17.80 12.16 23.76
C GLU A 209 -17.16 13.14 24.75
N THR A 210 -16.22 13.97 24.31
CA THR A 210 -15.60 14.99 25.17
C THR A 210 -16.62 16.08 25.47
N LYS A 211 -16.76 16.51 26.74
CA LYS A 211 -17.72 17.59 27.07
C LYS A 211 -17.26 18.97 26.63
N ASN A 212 -15.95 19.16 26.44
CA ASN A 212 -15.34 20.43 26.07
C ASN A 212 -15.12 20.58 24.55
N GLY A 213 -15.46 19.57 23.76
CA GLY A 213 -15.31 19.57 22.29
C GLY A 213 -13.88 19.39 21.78
N TYR A 214 -12.90 19.18 22.68
CA TYR A 214 -11.52 18.92 22.30
C TYR A 214 -11.33 17.48 21.81
N LYS A 215 -10.14 17.16 21.29
CA LYS A 215 -9.81 15.79 20.90
C LYS A 215 -9.88 14.85 22.10
N MET A 216 -10.41 13.66 21.87
CA MET A 216 -10.51 12.62 22.88
C MET A 216 -9.13 12.07 23.25
N ASP A 217 -8.86 11.96 24.54
CA ASP A 217 -7.67 11.28 25.04
C ASP A 217 -7.83 9.75 24.96
N VAL A 218 -6.70 9.09 24.85
CA VAL A 218 -6.59 7.69 24.48
C VAL A 218 -6.81 6.81 25.67
N VAL A 219 -6.40 7.26 26.85
CA VAL A 219 -6.71 6.56 28.09
C VAL A 219 -8.22 6.44 28.20
N ALA A 220 -8.97 7.50 27.93
CA ALA A 220 -10.44 7.47 27.94
C ALA A 220 -11.02 6.49 26.91
N ARG A 221 -10.47 6.46 25.68
CA ARG A 221 -10.87 5.50 24.64
C ARG A 221 -10.59 4.06 25.06
N ASN A 222 -9.38 3.79 25.51
CA ASN A 222 -8.97 2.46 25.96
C ASN A 222 -9.83 2.03 27.15
N THR A 223 -10.21 2.94 28.05
CA THR A 223 -11.12 2.63 29.16
C THR A 223 -12.51 2.24 28.66
N LEU A 224 -13.02 2.85 27.57
CA LEU A 224 -14.23 2.36 26.90
C LEU A 224 -14.01 0.95 26.33
N ASP A 225 -12.90 0.71 25.63
CA ASP A 225 -12.59 -0.63 25.10
C ASP A 225 -12.48 -1.69 26.20
N ASP A 226 -11.95 -1.32 27.37
CA ASP A 226 -11.86 -2.17 28.56
C ASP A 226 -13.24 -2.47 29.14
N ALA A 227 -14.11 -1.46 29.24
CA ALA A 227 -15.50 -1.62 29.65
C ALA A 227 -16.29 -2.53 28.68
N ILE A 228 -16.02 -2.42 27.37
CA ILE A 228 -16.58 -3.32 26.36
C ILE A 228 -16.08 -4.75 26.57
N ARG A 229 -14.80 -4.96 26.90
CA ARG A 229 -14.29 -6.31 27.22
C ARG A 229 -14.98 -6.89 28.45
N LEU A 230 -15.14 -6.09 29.50
CA LEU A 230 -15.88 -6.49 30.69
C LEU A 230 -17.34 -6.83 30.36
N PHE A 231 -18.00 -6.04 29.50
CA PHE A 231 -19.33 -6.36 28.99
C PHE A 231 -19.37 -7.71 28.28
N ASN A 232 -18.39 -8.02 27.42
CA ASN A 232 -18.36 -9.29 26.69
C ASN A 232 -18.14 -10.51 27.61
N ILE A 233 -17.46 -10.34 28.75
CA ILE A 233 -17.27 -11.40 29.76
C ILE A 233 -18.51 -11.52 30.65
N HIS A 234 -19.08 -10.38 31.04
CA HIS A 234 -20.22 -10.25 31.94
C HIS A 234 -21.23 -9.26 31.36
N PRO A 235 -22.19 -9.72 30.54
CA PRO A 235 -23.11 -8.86 29.79
C PRO A 235 -24.04 -8.05 30.69
N THR A 236 -23.58 -6.88 31.13
CA THR A 236 -24.35 -5.95 31.96
C THR A 236 -24.11 -4.51 31.53
N LEU A 237 -25.18 -3.76 31.28
CA LEU A 237 -25.09 -2.36 30.88
C LEU A 237 -24.50 -1.47 31.98
N LYS A 238 -24.53 -1.93 33.25
CA LYS A 238 -23.96 -1.22 34.41
C LYS A 238 -22.48 -0.90 34.24
N VAL A 239 -21.75 -1.66 33.43
CA VAL A 239 -20.34 -1.38 33.15
C VAL A 239 -20.14 -0.01 32.50
N PHE A 240 -21.11 0.44 31.69
CA PHE A 240 -21.05 1.76 31.05
C PHE A 240 -21.48 2.89 31.98
N ASP A 241 -22.32 2.60 32.97
CA ASP A 241 -22.63 3.55 34.04
C ASP A 241 -21.38 3.81 34.90
N ILE A 242 -20.68 2.74 35.30
CA ILE A 242 -19.40 2.82 36.03
C ILE A 242 -18.36 3.58 35.20
N LEU A 243 -18.25 3.28 33.90
CA LEU A 243 -17.36 4.01 33.00
C LEU A 243 -17.70 5.51 32.94
N SER A 244 -18.99 5.85 32.91
CA SER A 244 -19.46 7.23 32.88
C SER A 244 -19.03 8.00 34.14
N GLU A 245 -19.10 7.36 35.31
CA GLU A 245 -18.61 7.92 36.58
C GLU A 245 -17.08 8.08 36.57
N GLN A 246 -16.34 7.07 36.11
CA GLN A 246 -14.87 7.08 36.06
C GLN A 246 -14.31 8.18 35.15
N LEU A 247 -14.97 8.44 34.01
CA LEU A 247 -14.53 9.43 33.03
C LEU A 247 -15.13 10.82 33.27
N SER A 248 -15.95 10.99 34.32
CA SER A 248 -16.43 12.29 34.77
C SER A 248 -15.28 13.10 35.40
N PRO A 249 -15.22 14.44 35.24
CA PRO A 249 -16.20 15.29 34.55
C PRO A 249 -15.95 15.42 33.04
N ASN A 250 -14.80 15.00 32.53
CA ASN A 250 -14.30 15.40 31.21
C ASN A 250 -15.05 14.78 30.02
N TYR A 251 -15.65 13.61 30.22
CA TYR A 251 -16.32 12.87 29.16
C TYR A 251 -17.79 12.59 29.47
N LYS A 252 -18.56 12.37 28.40
CA LYS A 252 -19.94 11.91 28.42
C LYS A 252 -19.97 10.52 27.78
N VAL A 253 -20.42 9.53 28.54
CA VAL A 253 -20.71 8.19 28.04
C VAL A 253 -22.21 8.08 27.82
N THR A 254 -22.64 7.65 26.64
CA THR A 254 -24.03 7.32 26.34
C THR A 254 -24.10 5.98 25.66
N TYR A 255 -25.12 5.17 25.97
CA TYR A 255 -25.36 3.93 25.28
C TYR A 255 -26.83 3.78 24.88
N GLU A 256 -27.07 3.12 23.77
CA GLU A 256 -28.40 2.84 23.23
C GLU A 256 -28.49 1.39 22.76
N VAL A 257 -29.64 0.75 22.94
CA VAL A 257 -29.87 -0.61 22.46
C VAL A 257 -30.98 -0.60 21.43
N HIS A 258 -30.67 -1.07 20.22
CA HIS A 258 -31.57 -1.06 19.07
C HIS A 258 -31.74 -2.46 18.49
N LYS A 259 -32.82 -2.72 17.76
CA LYS A 259 -32.88 -3.90 16.90
C LYS A 259 -31.97 -3.69 15.70
N ILE A 260 -31.26 -4.74 15.29
CA ILE A 260 -30.46 -4.70 14.06
C ILE A 260 -31.40 -4.54 12.87
N LYS A 261 -31.09 -3.60 12.00
CA LYS A 261 -31.75 -3.48 10.69
C LYS A 261 -31.14 -4.49 9.72
N ASP A 262 -31.98 -5.10 8.90
CA ASP A 262 -31.51 -5.98 7.83
C ASP A 262 -30.55 -5.21 6.90
N PHE A 263 -29.31 -5.68 6.83
CA PHE A 263 -28.25 -5.13 5.99
C PHE A 263 -27.91 -6.03 4.79
N GLY A 264 -28.74 -7.04 4.52
CA GLY A 264 -28.45 -8.12 3.58
C GLY A 264 -28.29 -9.48 4.27
N PHE A 265 -29.15 -9.78 5.25
CA PHE A 265 -29.08 -11.02 6.04
C PHE A 265 -29.09 -12.30 5.21
N GLU A 266 -29.75 -12.30 4.06
CA GLU A 266 -29.81 -13.50 3.22
C GLU A 266 -28.47 -13.82 2.54
N GLU A 267 -27.79 -12.81 2.01
CA GLU A 267 -26.45 -12.93 1.44
C GLU A 267 -25.46 -13.29 2.54
N PHE A 268 -25.52 -12.59 3.68
CA PHE A 268 -24.69 -12.88 4.85
C PHE A 268 -24.88 -14.31 5.35
N ALA A 269 -26.11 -14.77 5.52
CA ALA A 269 -26.37 -16.12 6.04
C ALA A 269 -25.86 -17.20 5.08
N THR A 270 -25.98 -16.98 3.78
CA THR A 270 -25.48 -17.93 2.77
C THR A 270 -23.97 -18.07 2.85
N SER A 271 -23.28 -16.94 3.00
CA SER A 271 -21.84 -16.90 3.00
C SER A 271 -21.24 -17.28 4.38
N PHE A 272 -21.84 -16.88 5.49
CA PHE A 272 -21.43 -17.33 6.82
C PHE A 272 -21.47 -18.86 6.94
N LEU A 273 -22.56 -19.50 6.50
CA LEU A 273 -22.73 -20.96 6.57
C LEU A 273 -21.72 -21.74 5.73
N SER A 274 -21.19 -21.17 4.64
CA SER A 274 -20.17 -21.85 3.84
C SER A 274 -18.78 -21.82 4.49
N MET A 275 -18.59 -21.01 5.53
CA MET A 275 -17.32 -20.87 6.26
C MET A 275 -17.26 -21.67 7.56
N VAL A 276 -18.42 -22.03 8.12
CA VAL A 276 -18.49 -22.79 9.37
C VAL A 276 -18.00 -24.22 9.12
N ARG A 277 -16.92 -24.61 9.79
CA ARG A 277 -16.36 -25.95 9.65
C ARG A 277 -17.13 -26.97 10.48
N PRO A 278 -17.20 -28.24 10.05
CA PRO A 278 -17.90 -29.30 10.80
C PRO A 278 -17.36 -29.54 12.22
N ASP A 279 -16.10 -29.22 12.50
CA ASP A 279 -15.44 -29.38 13.80
C ASP A 279 -15.61 -28.16 14.73
N THR A 280 -16.26 -27.10 14.27
CA THR A 280 -16.55 -25.89 15.08
C THR A 280 -17.57 -26.22 16.17
N SER A 281 -17.44 -25.64 17.36
CA SER A 281 -18.48 -25.72 18.38
C SER A 281 -19.61 -24.73 18.10
N TYR A 282 -20.84 -25.01 18.55
CA TYR A 282 -21.95 -24.06 18.43
C TYR A 282 -21.64 -22.70 19.09
N TYR A 283 -20.91 -22.71 20.20
CA TYR A 283 -20.51 -21.47 20.86
C TYR A 283 -19.55 -20.65 19.99
N ASP A 284 -18.53 -21.29 19.42
CA ASP A 284 -17.56 -20.61 18.54
C ASP A 284 -18.23 -20.12 17.25
N GLU A 285 -19.21 -20.87 16.72
CA GLU A 285 -20.05 -20.44 15.59
C GLU A 285 -20.83 -19.16 15.91
N MET A 286 -21.51 -19.11 17.07
CA MET A 286 -22.27 -17.91 17.46
C MET A 286 -21.35 -16.72 17.77
N TYR A 287 -20.19 -16.97 18.38
CA TYR A 287 -19.17 -15.93 18.60
C TYR A 287 -18.65 -15.35 17.28
N ALA A 288 -18.30 -16.20 16.32
CA ALA A 288 -17.84 -15.78 15.00
C ALA A 288 -18.92 -15.01 14.23
N LEU A 289 -20.18 -15.41 14.36
CA LEU A 289 -21.34 -14.71 13.82
C LEU A 289 -21.44 -13.28 14.38
N GLU A 290 -21.42 -13.15 15.70
CA GLU A 290 -21.50 -11.88 16.40
C GLU A 290 -20.33 -10.95 16.03
N GLU A 291 -19.11 -11.48 15.94
CA GLU A 291 -17.93 -10.72 15.56
C GLU A 291 -18.03 -10.17 14.12
N LYS A 292 -18.41 -11.03 13.16
CA LYS A 292 -18.55 -10.64 11.75
C LYS A 292 -19.65 -9.60 11.55
N MET A 293 -20.81 -9.81 12.17
CA MET A 293 -21.91 -8.83 12.07
C MET A 293 -21.54 -7.51 12.77
N THR A 294 -20.85 -7.55 13.92
CA THR A 294 -20.37 -6.35 14.61
C THR A 294 -19.40 -5.54 13.75
N LYS A 295 -18.52 -6.21 12.98
CA LYS A 295 -17.62 -5.55 12.02
C LYS A 295 -18.40 -4.83 10.91
N ILE A 296 -19.48 -5.43 10.39
CA ILE A 296 -20.35 -4.78 9.39
C ILE A 296 -21.02 -3.53 9.97
N LEU A 297 -21.57 -3.63 11.19
CA LEU A 297 -22.31 -2.54 11.82
C LEU A 297 -21.45 -1.33 12.19
N ASN A 298 -20.21 -1.56 12.64
CA ASN A 298 -19.26 -0.48 12.91
C ASN A 298 -18.77 0.24 11.65
N GLY A 299 -19.01 -0.34 10.47
CA GLY A 299 -18.37 0.10 9.24
C GLY A 299 -16.84 -0.10 9.31
N ARG A 300 -16.16 0.17 8.21
CA ARG A 300 -14.70 0.10 8.19
C ARG A 300 -14.09 1.44 8.54
N PRO A 301 -13.10 1.47 9.46
CA PRO A 301 -12.26 2.64 9.62
C PRO A 301 -11.61 2.96 8.27
N LYS A 302 -11.53 4.25 7.91
CA LYS A 302 -10.81 4.73 6.71
C LYS A 302 -9.38 4.19 6.63
N ASN A 303 -8.80 3.85 7.79
CA ASN A 303 -7.43 3.39 7.99
C ASN A 303 -7.33 1.87 8.27
N SER A 304 -8.32 1.05 7.89
CA SER A 304 -8.29 -0.40 8.17
C SER A 304 -7.06 -1.11 7.59
N HIS A 305 -6.56 -0.65 6.44
CA HIS A 305 -5.31 -1.14 5.87
C HIS A 305 -4.11 -0.89 6.80
N LEU A 306 -4.03 0.25 7.51
CA LEU A 306 -2.97 0.51 8.49
C LEU A 306 -3.07 -0.42 9.71
N ILE A 307 -4.30 -0.61 10.21
CA ILE A 307 -4.56 -1.48 11.37
C ILE A 307 -4.16 -2.92 11.06
N SER A 308 -4.48 -3.43 9.86
CA SER A 308 -4.09 -4.80 9.48
C SER A 308 -2.57 -4.96 9.31
N ASN A 309 -1.85 -3.97 8.79
CA ASN A 309 -0.38 -3.99 8.80
C ASN A 309 0.17 -4.00 10.24
N GLN A 310 -0.45 -3.24 11.16
CA GLN A 310 -0.08 -3.23 12.58
C GLN A 310 -0.33 -4.58 13.26
N ASN A 311 -1.45 -5.22 12.96
CA ASN A 311 -1.78 -6.56 13.45
C ASN A 311 -0.76 -7.59 12.95
N ASN A 312 -0.33 -7.50 11.68
CA ASN A 312 0.72 -8.38 11.16
C ASN A 312 2.07 -8.20 11.86
N ILE A 313 2.48 -6.97 12.21
CA ILE A 313 3.66 -6.75 13.07
C ILE A 313 3.49 -7.46 14.41
N THR A 314 2.29 -7.33 15.02
CA THR A 314 1.97 -8.00 16.29
C THR A 314 2.08 -9.52 16.12
N HIS A 315 1.51 -10.07 15.06
CA HIS A 315 1.53 -11.50 14.75
C HIS A 315 2.95 -12.06 14.68
N LEU A 316 3.80 -11.43 13.88
CA LEU A 316 5.20 -11.83 13.69
C LEU A 316 5.99 -11.75 15.00
N ASN A 317 5.77 -10.70 15.79
CA ASN A 317 6.41 -10.57 17.10
C ASN A 317 6.01 -11.70 18.06
N ALA A 318 4.75 -12.14 18.07
CA ALA A 318 4.36 -13.26 18.90
C ALA A 318 4.86 -14.61 18.38
N ILE A 319 4.86 -14.83 17.06
CA ILE A 319 5.46 -16.03 16.47
C ILE A 319 6.92 -16.13 16.93
N LYS A 320 7.65 -15.02 16.85
CA LYS A 320 9.04 -14.95 17.32
C LYS A 320 9.18 -15.21 18.82
N ILE A 321 8.40 -14.52 19.66
CA ILE A 321 8.53 -14.59 21.13
C ILE A 321 8.11 -15.96 21.67
N THR A 322 7.03 -16.52 21.12
CA THR A 322 6.51 -17.82 21.54
C THR A 322 7.18 -18.99 20.84
N ASN A 323 7.94 -18.71 19.77
CA ASN A 323 8.47 -19.71 18.83
C ASN A 323 7.41 -20.73 18.40
N SER A 324 6.20 -20.23 18.08
CA SER A 324 5.04 -21.06 17.82
C SER A 324 4.21 -20.53 16.65
N ILE A 325 3.65 -21.47 15.90
CA ILE A 325 2.65 -21.23 14.84
C ILE A 325 1.26 -21.74 15.25
N ASP A 326 1.11 -22.21 16.49
CA ASP A 326 -0.14 -22.73 17.03
C ASP A 326 -1.11 -21.57 17.31
N PHE A 327 -2.26 -21.59 16.62
CA PHE A 327 -3.24 -20.51 16.67
C PHE A 327 -3.71 -20.20 18.10
N ILE A 328 -3.99 -21.24 18.90
CA ILE A 328 -4.47 -21.06 20.28
C ILE A 328 -3.39 -20.41 21.15
N THR A 329 -2.14 -20.85 20.99
CA THR A 329 -0.99 -20.28 21.71
C THR A 329 -0.80 -18.80 21.37
N LEU A 330 -0.83 -18.48 20.08
CA LEU A 330 -0.68 -17.12 19.58
C LEU A 330 -1.87 -16.23 19.99
N GLN A 331 -3.11 -16.70 19.88
CA GLN A 331 -4.30 -15.96 20.29
C GLN A 331 -4.27 -15.63 21.79
N LYS A 332 -3.84 -16.56 22.64
CA LYS A 332 -3.65 -16.30 24.08
C LYS A 332 -2.60 -15.22 24.35
N TYR A 333 -1.56 -15.16 23.50
CA TYR A 333 -0.52 -14.15 23.59
C TYR A 333 -1.04 -12.77 23.17
N PHE A 334 -1.75 -12.67 22.03
CA PHE A 334 -2.33 -11.40 21.56
C PHE A 334 -3.44 -10.87 22.44
N ASN A 335 -4.33 -11.72 22.95
CA ASN A 335 -5.42 -11.30 23.84
C ASN A 335 -4.91 -10.57 25.09
N LYS A 336 -3.64 -10.77 25.48
CA LYS A 336 -3.00 -10.06 26.60
C LYS A 336 -2.37 -8.72 26.19
N LEU A 337 -2.00 -8.53 24.93
CA LEU A 337 -1.16 -7.39 24.47
C LEU A 337 -1.90 -6.44 23.51
N SER A 338 -2.73 -6.99 22.63
CA SER A 338 -3.50 -6.25 21.64
C SER A 338 -4.79 -7.03 21.33
N PRO A 339 -5.90 -6.77 22.05
CA PRO A 339 -7.16 -7.47 21.86
C PRO A 339 -7.79 -7.31 20.46
N SER A 340 -7.28 -6.36 19.66
CA SER A 340 -7.70 -6.14 18.27
C SER A 340 -6.88 -6.91 17.23
N ALA A 341 -5.81 -7.60 17.64
CA ALA A 341 -5.01 -8.43 16.75
C ALA A 341 -5.75 -9.75 16.48
N VAL A 342 -6.26 -9.88 15.26
CA VAL A 342 -6.99 -11.04 14.76
C VAL A 342 -6.37 -11.49 13.45
N PHE A 343 -6.40 -12.79 13.19
CA PHE A 343 -6.10 -13.31 11.85
C PHE A 343 -7.34 -13.13 10.98
N SER A 344 -7.28 -12.27 9.96
CA SER A 344 -8.38 -12.07 9.02
C SER A 344 -7.92 -11.87 7.59
N THR A 345 -8.87 -11.88 6.65
CA THR A 345 -8.63 -11.58 5.24
C THR A 345 -7.98 -10.20 5.05
N GLU A 346 -8.11 -9.25 5.99
CA GLU A 346 -7.37 -7.97 5.94
C GLU A 346 -5.88 -8.15 6.14
N GLU A 347 -5.47 -8.91 7.16
CA GLU A 347 -4.07 -9.22 7.43
C GLU A 347 -3.42 -9.93 6.25
N PHE A 348 -4.16 -10.84 5.62
CA PHE A 348 -3.72 -11.47 4.37
C PHE A 348 -3.59 -10.48 3.22
N SER A 349 -4.60 -9.63 3.01
CA SER A 349 -4.57 -8.61 1.96
C SER A 349 -3.36 -7.69 2.11
N SER A 350 -3.09 -7.22 3.33
CA SER A 350 -1.92 -6.41 3.67
C SER A 350 -0.61 -7.18 3.45
N CYS A 351 -0.59 -8.50 3.66
CA CYS A 351 0.57 -9.32 3.31
C CYS A 351 0.81 -9.37 1.79
N LEU A 352 -0.25 -9.46 0.98
CA LEU A 352 -0.11 -9.40 -0.48
C LEU A 352 0.41 -8.04 -0.95
N ILE A 353 0.06 -6.94 -0.27
CA ILE A 353 0.65 -5.61 -0.54
C ILE A 353 2.17 -5.65 -0.27
N SER A 354 2.60 -6.25 0.84
CA SER A 354 4.03 -6.44 1.15
C SER A 354 4.76 -7.27 0.08
N MET A 355 4.15 -8.38 -0.36
CA MET A 355 4.70 -9.23 -1.43
C MET A 355 4.84 -8.45 -2.75
N SER A 356 3.82 -7.67 -3.11
CA SER A 356 3.87 -6.81 -4.30
C SER A 356 5.00 -5.78 -4.21
N ASN A 357 5.19 -5.18 -3.04
CA ASN A 357 6.27 -4.23 -2.80
C ASN A 357 7.66 -4.87 -2.88
N SER A 358 7.85 -6.07 -2.32
CA SER A 358 9.13 -6.77 -2.40
C SER A 358 9.43 -7.25 -3.81
N LEU A 359 8.42 -7.74 -4.54
CA LEU A 359 8.60 -8.30 -5.88
C LEU A 359 8.84 -7.20 -6.93
N PHE A 360 8.07 -6.10 -6.86
CA PHE A 360 8.06 -5.09 -7.91
C PHE A 360 8.56 -3.72 -7.46
N SER A 361 7.99 -3.14 -6.40
CA SER A 361 8.22 -1.72 -6.05
C SER A 361 9.67 -1.42 -5.62
N TYR A 362 10.30 -2.33 -4.88
CA TYR A 362 11.61 -2.10 -4.25
C TYR A 362 12.76 -1.86 -5.24
N ALA A 363 12.72 -2.52 -6.41
CA ALA A 363 13.78 -2.50 -7.42
C ALA A 363 13.39 -1.70 -8.68
N LEU A 364 12.22 -1.06 -8.67
CA LEU A 364 11.63 -0.43 -9.85
C LEU A 364 12.46 0.73 -10.40
N ASP A 365 12.99 1.57 -9.50
CA ASP A 365 13.72 2.81 -9.86
C ASP A 365 15.17 2.55 -10.31
N ASP A 366 15.69 1.32 -10.20
CA ASP A 366 17.10 1.03 -10.48
C ASP A 366 17.37 -0.33 -11.12
N ILE A 367 17.11 -1.44 -10.41
CA ILE A 367 17.47 -2.79 -10.87
C ILE A 367 16.58 -3.23 -12.03
N TYR A 368 15.31 -2.80 -12.06
CA TYR A 368 14.35 -3.14 -13.13
C TYR A 368 14.33 -2.13 -14.28
N GLU A 369 14.91 -0.96 -14.10
CA GLU A 369 14.86 0.13 -15.08
C GLU A 369 15.48 -0.28 -16.43
N SER A 370 14.70 -0.18 -17.50
CA SER A 370 15.21 -0.33 -18.87
C SER A 370 15.58 1.03 -19.45
N LYS A 371 16.87 1.38 -19.35
CA LYS A 371 17.39 2.67 -19.83
C LYS A 371 17.29 2.77 -21.35
N ASN A 372 16.85 3.93 -21.84
CA ASN A 372 16.83 4.30 -23.26
C ASN A 372 15.94 3.47 -24.19
N ILE A 373 14.99 2.68 -23.67
CA ILE A 373 14.13 1.81 -24.50
C ILE A 373 13.43 2.56 -25.64
N LEU A 374 13.02 3.83 -25.46
CA LEU A 374 12.38 4.63 -26.52
C LEU A 374 13.35 5.06 -27.65
N ASN A 375 14.66 4.95 -27.46
CA ASN A 375 15.67 5.33 -28.44
C ASN A 375 16.14 4.15 -29.28
N ASP A 376 16.39 2.99 -28.66
CA ASP A 376 16.99 1.82 -29.31
C ASP A 376 16.07 0.59 -29.35
N GLY A 377 14.97 0.59 -28.59
CA GLY A 377 14.06 -0.55 -28.46
C GLY A 377 14.63 -1.70 -27.65
N ILE A 378 15.75 -1.51 -26.94
CA ILE A 378 16.45 -2.56 -26.21
C ILE A 378 16.02 -2.55 -24.75
N ILE A 379 15.52 -3.70 -24.28
CA ILE A 379 15.21 -3.94 -22.87
C ILE A 379 16.52 -4.28 -22.15
N THR A 380 16.98 -3.37 -21.29
CA THR A 380 18.22 -3.52 -20.51
C THR A 380 17.99 -3.91 -19.05
N GLY A 381 16.76 -3.74 -18.56
CA GLY A 381 16.32 -4.08 -17.21
C GLY A 381 15.41 -5.30 -17.17
N LEU A 382 14.43 -5.28 -16.27
CA LEU A 382 13.40 -6.33 -16.22
C LEU A 382 12.52 -6.24 -17.47
N ASP A 383 12.31 -7.36 -18.15
CA ASP A 383 11.42 -7.45 -19.28
C ASP A 383 9.96 -7.54 -18.81
N PHE A 384 9.32 -6.38 -18.62
CA PHE A 384 7.93 -6.27 -18.17
C PHE A 384 6.94 -6.96 -19.13
N SER A 385 7.30 -7.18 -20.40
CA SER A 385 6.41 -7.86 -21.36
C SER A 385 6.16 -9.33 -21.01
N LYS A 386 7.01 -9.94 -20.17
CA LYS A 386 6.88 -11.32 -19.68
C LYS A 386 5.98 -11.45 -18.46
N LEU A 387 5.58 -10.34 -17.84
CA LEU A 387 4.70 -10.36 -16.68
C LEU A 387 3.24 -10.55 -17.12
N ASP A 388 2.48 -11.32 -16.34
CA ASP A 388 1.06 -11.56 -16.54
C ASP A 388 0.22 -10.80 -15.51
N PHE A 389 -0.49 -9.78 -15.97
CA PHE A 389 -1.48 -9.01 -15.20
C PHE A 389 -2.91 -9.21 -15.70
N SER A 390 -3.18 -10.26 -16.48
CA SER A 390 -4.49 -10.52 -17.09
C SER A 390 -5.64 -10.69 -16.09
N LYS A 391 -5.31 -11.00 -14.84
CA LYS A 391 -6.24 -11.15 -13.72
C LYS A 391 -6.68 -9.84 -13.07
N LEU A 392 -6.05 -8.72 -13.41
CA LEU A 392 -6.36 -7.40 -12.86
C LEU A 392 -7.43 -6.73 -13.72
N SER A 393 -8.46 -6.18 -13.07
CA SER A 393 -9.43 -5.33 -13.75
C SER A 393 -8.93 -3.89 -13.74
N ILE A 394 -8.31 -3.48 -14.85
CA ILE A 394 -7.77 -2.13 -15.03
C ILE A 394 -8.87 -1.20 -15.56
N ASN A 395 -9.24 -0.19 -14.78
CA ASN A 395 -10.28 0.78 -15.12
C ASN A 395 -9.69 2.07 -15.70
N THR A 396 -8.48 2.44 -15.28
CA THR A 396 -7.76 3.63 -15.78
C THR A 396 -6.28 3.31 -15.81
N LEU A 397 -5.65 3.56 -16.96
CA LEU A 397 -4.21 3.42 -17.15
C LEU A 397 -3.78 4.29 -18.33
N ASP A 398 -2.73 5.06 -18.15
CA ASP A 398 -2.01 5.67 -19.25
C ASP A 398 -0.63 5.02 -19.36
N PRO A 399 -0.41 4.11 -20.34
CA PRO A 399 0.86 3.43 -20.51
C PRO A 399 1.92 4.31 -21.17
N ALA A 400 1.57 5.50 -21.66
CA ALA A 400 2.52 6.38 -22.31
C ALA A 400 3.44 7.04 -21.27
N PRO A 401 4.75 6.77 -21.29
CA PRO A 401 5.69 7.44 -20.39
C PRO A 401 5.71 8.94 -20.69
N ARG A 402 6.09 9.73 -19.67
CA ARG A 402 6.14 11.20 -19.79
C ARG A 402 6.97 11.68 -20.98
N GLU A 403 8.08 11.00 -21.28
CA GLU A 403 8.91 11.30 -22.45
C GLU A 403 8.12 11.19 -23.76
N LEU A 404 7.26 10.18 -23.91
CA LEU A 404 6.43 10.00 -25.12
C LEU A 404 5.42 11.13 -25.29
N LYS A 405 4.83 11.63 -24.19
CA LYS A 405 3.91 12.78 -24.23
C LYS A 405 4.62 14.03 -24.75
N ASN A 406 5.82 14.31 -24.24
CA ASN A 406 6.65 15.41 -24.73
C ASN A 406 7.01 15.24 -26.22
N ILE A 407 7.36 14.02 -26.64
CA ILE A 407 7.65 13.70 -28.05
C ILE A 407 6.44 14.01 -28.93
N LEU A 408 5.22 13.62 -28.52
CA LEU A 408 3.99 13.88 -29.26
C LEU A 408 3.71 15.38 -29.42
N GLU A 409 3.90 16.17 -28.36
CA GLU A 409 3.70 17.62 -28.39
C GLU A 409 4.72 18.33 -29.29
N ILE A 410 6.01 17.99 -29.16
CA ILE A 410 7.08 18.57 -29.97
C ILE A 410 6.85 18.20 -31.43
N ARG A 411 6.57 16.93 -31.75
CA ARG A 411 6.25 16.47 -33.11
C ARG A 411 5.10 17.28 -33.71
N LYS A 412 4.01 17.49 -32.96
CA LYS A 412 2.86 18.30 -33.42
C LYS A 412 3.26 19.74 -33.70
N SER A 413 4.10 20.34 -32.85
CA SER A 413 4.65 21.69 -33.06
C SER A 413 5.51 21.78 -34.32
N ARG A 414 6.37 20.78 -34.58
CA ARG A 414 7.22 20.71 -35.78
C ARG A 414 6.41 20.59 -37.07
N ILE A 415 5.39 19.74 -37.07
CA ILE A 415 4.46 19.60 -38.21
C ILE A 415 3.76 20.93 -38.51
N LYS A 416 3.23 21.63 -37.49
CA LYS A 416 2.62 22.95 -37.67
C LYS A 416 3.59 23.97 -38.27
N LYS A 417 4.86 23.95 -37.85
CA LYS A 417 5.89 24.84 -38.40
C LYS A 417 6.18 24.54 -39.87
N ILE A 418 6.25 23.26 -40.25
CA ILE A 418 6.38 22.84 -41.66
C ILE A 418 5.20 23.35 -42.48
N GLU A 419 3.96 23.20 -42.00
CA GLU A 419 2.75 23.71 -42.67
C GLU A 419 2.79 25.23 -42.87
N GLU A 420 3.24 25.99 -41.87
CA GLU A 420 3.38 27.44 -41.95
C GLU A 420 4.44 27.86 -42.98
N ILE A 421 5.61 27.21 -42.96
CA ILE A 421 6.68 27.48 -43.93
C ILE A 421 6.20 27.15 -45.35
N ASN A 422 5.51 26.02 -45.54
CA ASN A 422 4.91 25.66 -46.83
C ASN A 422 3.91 26.71 -47.33
N LYS A 423 3.10 27.30 -46.43
CA LYS A 423 2.20 28.41 -46.78
C LYS A 423 2.98 29.67 -47.20
N ASN A 424 4.11 29.96 -46.56
CA ASN A 424 4.98 31.08 -46.91
C ASN A 424 5.71 30.86 -48.23
N ILE A 425 6.13 29.63 -48.54
CA ILE A 425 6.68 29.25 -49.85
C ILE A 425 5.63 29.50 -50.93
N LYS A 426 4.40 28.96 -50.78
CA LYS A 426 3.30 29.19 -51.75
C LYS A 426 3.01 30.66 -52.01
N LYS A 427 3.02 31.50 -50.96
CA LYS A 427 2.87 32.96 -51.10
C LYS A 427 4.03 33.57 -51.90
N SER A 428 5.26 33.14 -51.64
CA SER A 428 6.45 33.62 -52.33
C SER A 428 6.43 33.22 -53.81
N GLU A 429 5.99 32.00 -54.13
CA GLU A 429 5.81 31.51 -55.51
C GLU A 429 4.76 32.33 -56.28
N GLN A 430 3.63 32.66 -55.63
CA GLN A 430 2.61 33.55 -56.20
C GLN A 430 3.18 34.96 -56.47
N GLN A 431 3.96 35.51 -55.53
CA GLN A 431 4.62 36.81 -55.71
C GLN A 431 5.62 36.79 -56.87
N ILE A 432 6.44 35.75 -56.98
CA ILE A 432 7.37 35.57 -58.12
C ILE A 432 6.59 35.58 -59.44
N THR A 433 5.46 34.87 -59.50
CA THR A 433 4.62 34.82 -60.72
C THR A 433 4.11 36.20 -61.12
N ASN A 434 3.65 37.01 -60.15
CA ASN A 434 3.20 38.39 -60.38
C ASN A 434 4.35 39.35 -60.76
N LEU A 435 5.54 39.15 -60.18
CA LEU A 435 6.71 40.00 -60.43
C LEU A 435 7.37 39.71 -61.79
N LYS A 436 7.29 38.46 -62.29
CA LYS A 436 7.73 38.09 -63.64
C LYS A 436 7.01 38.91 -64.72
N GLN A 437 5.72 39.20 -64.52
CA GLN A 437 4.93 40.04 -65.43
C GLN A 437 5.38 41.52 -65.44
N ARG A 438 6.17 41.95 -64.44
CA ARG A 438 6.61 43.35 -64.24
C ARG A 438 8.12 43.57 -64.45
N GLY A 439 8.89 42.54 -64.82
CA GLY A 439 10.32 42.67 -65.13
C GLY A 439 11.27 42.97 -63.96
N LEU A 440 10.90 42.64 -62.71
CA LEU A 440 11.66 42.97 -61.50
C LEU A 440 12.56 41.80 -61.02
N THR A 441 13.71 41.59 -61.66
CA THR A 441 14.60 40.43 -61.49
C THR A 441 15.23 40.30 -60.09
N GLU A 442 15.76 41.37 -59.51
CA GLU A 442 16.44 41.30 -58.18
C GLU A 442 15.50 40.85 -57.05
N LYS A 443 14.24 41.32 -57.07
CA LYS A 443 13.23 40.90 -56.09
C LYS A 443 12.83 39.44 -56.26
N ILE A 444 12.87 38.93 -57.49
CA ILE A 444 12.62 37.52 -57.77
C ILE A 444 13.74 36.66 -57.19
N ASP A 445 15.00 37.08 -57.33
CA ASP A 445 16.13 36.30 -56.84
C ASP A 445 16.19 36.26 -55.30
N SER A 446 15.89 37.38 -54.63
CA SER A 446 15.72 37.39 -53.17
C SER A 446 14.58 36.45 -52.67
N LEU A 447 13.46 36.40 -53.40
CA LEU A 447 12.38 35.46 -53.06
C LEU A 447 12.77 34.00 -53.29
N LYS A 448 13.57 33.69 -54.32
CA LYS A 448 14.09 32.34 -54.55
C LYS A 448 15.05 31.90 -53.44
N GLU A 449 15.94 32.78 -53.00
CA GLU A 449 16.85 32.51 -51.89
C GLU A 449 16.06 32.20 -50.60
N ARG A 450 15.03 33.01 -50.31
CA ARG A 450 14.13 32.76 -49.19
C ARG A 450 13.41 31.41 -49.29
N ILE A 451 12.99 31.00 -50.49
CA ILE A 451 12.38 29.68 -50.71
C ILE A 451 13.40 28.58 -50.41
N ASN A 452 14.63 28.68 -50.92
CA ASN A 452 15.69 27.70 -50.67
C ASN A 452 15.99 27.54 -49.17
N ASN A 453 16.18 28.66 -48.45
CA ASN A 453 16.41 28.64 -47.01
C ASN A 453 15.24 27.98 -46.25
N ASN A 454 14.00 28.25 -46.69
CA ASN A 454 12.82 27.61 -46.11
C ASN A 454 12.76 26.10 -46.40
N LEU A 455 13.19 25.65 -47.58
CA LEU A 455 13.25 24.23 -47.93
C LEU A 455 14.31 23.48 -47.09
N GLU A 456 15.47 24.09 -46.85
CA GLU A 456 16.49 23.54 -45.94
C GLU A 456 15.94 23.38 -44.51
N VAL A 457 15.26 24.40 -43.99
CA VAL A 457 14.60 24.33 -42.68
C VAL A 457 13.54 23.24 -42.66
N ILE A 458 12.74 23.08 -43.72
CA ILE A 458 11.77 21.97 -43.82
C ILE A 458 12.48 20.62 -43.78
N SER A 459 13.62 20.46 -44.47
CA SER A 459 14.39 19.22 -44.44
C SER A 459 14.80 18.83 -43.03
N LEU A 460 15.38 19.76 -42.27
CA LEU A 460 15.79 19.55 -40.88
C LEU A 460 14.58 19.21 -39.98
N LEU A 461 13.47 19.93 -40.14
CA LEU A 461 12.24 19.65 -39.38
C LEU A 461 11.65 18.27 -39.73
N ASN A 462 11.74 17.84 -40.99
CA ASN A 462 11.29 16.51 -41.41
C ASN A 462 12.17 15.40 -40.82
N GLU A 463 13.49 15.59 -40.74
CA GLU A 463 14.39 14.67 -40.05
C GLU A 463 14.03 14.53 -38.57
N GLU A 464 13.78 15.64 -37.87
CA GLU A 464 13.29 15.62 -36.48
C GLU A 464 11.96 14.85 -36.36
N VAL A 465 10.99 15.13 -37.24
CA VAL A 465 9.70 14.44 -37.26
C VAL A 465 9.86 12.94 -37.50
N ASN A 466 10.76 12.54 -38.40
CA ASN A 466 11.06 11.13 -38.65
C ASN A 466 11.68 10.45 -37.43
N ASN A 467 12.61 11.10 -36.74
CA ASN A 467 13.17 10.60 -35.49
C ASN A 467 12.08 10.39 -34.42
N TYR A 468 11.15 11.34 -34.28
CA TYR A 468 10.01 11.18 -33.37
C TYR A 468 9.08 10.04 -33.81
N ASN A 469 8.85 9.84 -35.11
CA ASN A 469 8.06 8.71 -35.62
C ASN A 469 8.71 7.36 -35.30
N ILE A 470 10.04 7.26 -35.38
CA ILE A 470 10.77 6.03 -34.99
C ILE A 470 10.51 5.71 -33.52
N LYS A 471 10.65 6.69 -32.61
CA LYS A 471 10.35 6.49 -31.18
C LYS A 471 8.90 6.07 -30.92
N LEU A 472 7.95 6.65 -31.67
CA LEU A 472 6.54 6.27 -31.59
C LEU A 472 6.29 4.84 -32.07
N ASN A 473 7.03 4.35 -33.06
CA ASN A 473 6.94 2.97 -33.51
C ASN A 473 7.55 2.02 -32.48
N ILE A 474 8.71 2.35 -31.91
CA ILE A 474 9.31 1.57 -30.82
C ILE A 474 8.33 1.41 -29.64
N PHE A 475 7.62 2.47 -29.26
CA PHE A 475 6.57 2.40 -28.24
C PHE A 475 5.46 1.40 -28.61
N LYS A 476 4.99 1.43 -29.86
CA LYS A 476 3.95 0.50 -30.34
C LYS A 476 4.43 -0.94 -30.37
N ASP A 477 5.65 -1.16 -30.85
CA ASP A 477 6.24 -2.48 -30.97
C ASP A 477 6.49 -3.12 -29.59
N ASN A 478 6.70 -2.28 -28.57
CA ASN A 478 6.91 -2.70 -27.18
C ASN A 478 5.71 -2.36 -26.27
N TYR A 479 4.49 -2.24 -26.82
CA TYR A 479 3.35 -1.73 -26.07
C TYR A 479 3.04 -2.54 -24.80
N THR A 480 3.13 -3.87 -24.85
CA THR A 480 2.91 -4.74 -23.67
C THR A 480 3.88 -4.45 -22.54
N PHE A 481 5.15 -4.18 -22.86
CA PHE A 481 6.15 -3.78 -21.87
C PHE A 481 5.68 -2.52 -21.12
N PHE A 482 5.32 -1.46 -21.86
CA PHE A 482 4.89 -0.19 -21.27
C PHE A 482 3.59 -0.31 -20.48
N VAL A 483 2.63 -1.13 -20.94
CA VAL A 483 1.40 -1.42 -20.20
C VAL A 483 1.70 -2.07 -18.86
N ASN A 484 2.51 -3.13 -18.85
CA ASN A 484 2.83 -3.87 -17.64
C ASN A 484 3.67 -3.04 -16.66
N GLU A 485 4.64 -2.27 -17.17
CA GLU A 485 5.42 -1.32 -16.38
C GLU A 485 4.53 -0.23 -15.76
N ALA A 486 3.56 0.29 -16.51
CA ALA A 486 2.61 1.28 -16.01
C ALA A 486 1.64 0.71 -14.97
N ILE A 487 1.22 -0.56 -15.08
CA ILE A 487 0.43 -1.26 -14.05
C ILE A 487 1.23 -1.37 -12.74
N VAL A 488 2.49 -1.81 -12.83
CA VAL A 488 3.38 -1.90 -11.66
C VAL A 488 3.56 -0.54 -10.99
N ASN A 489 3.85 0.51 -11.77
CA ASN A 489 3.97 1.88 -11.26
C ASN A 489 2.65 2.37 -10.63
N GLY A 490 1.51 2.10 -11.26
CA GLY A 490 0.19 2.48 -10.75
C GLY A 490 -0.13 1.84 -9.40
N ILE A 491 0.15 0.54 -9.23
CA ILE A 491 0.00 -0.16 -7.95
C ILE A 491 0.96 0.41 -6.92
N ARG A 492 2.24 0.59 -7.27
CA ARG A 492 3.25 1.18 -6.38
C ARG A 492 2.82 2.56 -5.89
N ASN A 493 2.38 3.45 -6.78
CA ASN A 493 1.95 4.81 -6.42
C ASN A 493 0.71 4.79 -5.52
N SER A 494 -0.25 3.91 -5.83
CA SER A 494 -1.44 3.71 -4.99
C SER A 494 -1.05 3.33 -3.56
N ILE A 495 -0.04 2.47 -3.38
CA ILE A 495 0.48 2.10 -2.06
C ILE A 495 1.29 3.24 -1.43
N ALA A 496 2.17 3.88 -2.20
CA ALA A 496 3.06 4.95 -1.74
C ALA A 496 2.31 6.18 -1.22
N HIS A 497 1.09 6.40 -1.70
CA HIS A 497 0.18 7.47 -1.30
C HIS A 497 -0.98 7.01 -0.40
N GLY A 498 -1.02 5.73 0.02
CA GLY A 498 -2.10 5.20 0.86
C GLY A 498 -3.48 5.17 0.19
N HIS A 499 -3.52 5.25 -1.14
CA HIS A 499 -4.73 5.26 -1.95
C HIS A 499 -5.14 3.84 -2.39
N TYR A 500 -5.14 2.90 -1.47
CA TYR A 500 -5.68 1.57 -1.68
C TYR A 500 -6.64 1.19 -0.56
N THR A 501 -7.64 0.39 -0.89
CA THR A 501 -8.64 -0.08 0.07
C THR A 501 -8.96 -1.54 -0.15
N PHE A 502 -9.40 -2.19 0.92
CA PHE A 502 -9.93 -3.54 0.84
C PHE A 502 -11.45 -3.45 0.84
N SER A 503 -12.09 -4.12 -0.12
CA SER A 503 -13.50 -4.51 -0.01
C SER A 503 -13.52 -5.99 0.27
N LEU A 504 -13.63 -6.33 1.54
CA LEU A 504 -13.73 -7.72 1.91
C LEU A 504 -15.19 -8.02 1.97
N THR A 505 -15.53 -9.06 1.26
CA THR A 505 -16.77 -9.75 1.49
C THR A 505 -16.48 -10.82 2.51
N GLU A 506 -17.48 -11.61 2.85
CA GLU A 506 -17.27 -12.70 3.78
C GLU A 506 -16.40 -13.81 3.17
N ASN A 507 -16.45 -14.02 1.84
CA ASN A 507 -15.65 -15.03 1.14
C ASN A 507 -14.33 -14.43 0.62
N PHE A 508 -13.25 -15.17 0.86
CA PHE A 508 -11.91 -14.90 0.33
C PHE A 508 -11.93 -14.68 -1.19
N ASP A 509 -12.68 -15.51 -1.92
CA ASP A 509 -12.74 -15.49 -3.39
C ASP A 509 -13.47 -14.28 -3.96
N THR A 510 -14.32 -13.64 -3.17
CA THR A 510 -15.10 -12.46 -3.57
C THR A 510 -14.58 -11.17 -2.97
N SER A 511 -13.61 -11.26 -2.05
CA SER A 511 -12.92 -10.12 -1.47
C SER A 511 -11.94 -9.53 -2.47
N LYS A 512 -11.80 -8.20 -2.46
CA LYS A 512 -11.12 -7.41 -3.48
C LYS A 512 -10.21 -6.35 -2.88
N ILE A 513 -9.17 -6.02 -3.63
CA ILE A 513 -8.29 -4.88 -3.39
C ILE A 513 -8.57 -3.86 -4.49
N TYR A 514 -8.72 -2.60 -4.07
CA TYR A 514 -8.86 -1.45 -4.95
C TYR A 514 -7.60 -0.61 -4.86
N PHE A 515 -7.02 -0.31 -6.01
CA PHE A 515 -5.90 0.60 -6.16
C PHE A 515 -6.35 1.84 -6.92
N LYS A 516 -5.90 3.01 -6.46
CA LYS A 516 -6.18 4.28 -7.11
C LYS A 516 -4.96 5.19 -7.01
N ASP A 517 -4.48 5.71 -8.12
CA ASP A 517 -3.49 6.78 -8.13
C ASP A 517 -4.17 8.10 -8.49
N ILE A 518 -3.80 9.16 -7.77
CA ILE A 518 -4.38 10.50 -7.94
C ILE A 518 -3.23 11.49 -8.04
N TYR A 519 -3.08 12.09 -9.22
CA TYR A 519 -2.11 13.15 -9.48
C TYR A 519 -2.85 14.45 -9.79
N GLU A 520 -2.57 15.51 -9.04
CA GLU A 520 -3.20 16.84 -9.21
C GLU A 520 -4.74 16.79 -9.27
N GLY A 521 -5.36 15.93 -8.45
CA GLY A 521 -6.82 15.76 -8.39
C GLY A 521 -7.41 14.89 -9.50
N THR A 522 -6.59 14.36 -10.42
CA THR A 522 -7.03 13.49 -11.52
C THR A 522 -6.63 12.05 -11.26
N ILE A 523 -7.53 11.10 -11.54
CA ILE A 523 -7.24 9.66 -11.45
C ILE A 523 -6.32 9.29 -12.61
N THR A 524 -5.08 8.89 -12.31
CA THR A 524 -4.08 8.47 -13.31
C THR A 524 -3.99 6.95 -13.46
N PHE A 525 -4.37 6.23 -12.40
CA PHE A 525 -4.45 4.77 -12.40
C PHE A 525 -5.63 4.33 -11.53
N SER A 526 -6.35 3.30 -11.96
CA SER A 526 -7.26 2.58 -11.07
C SER A 526 -7.42 1.13 -11.49
N CYS A 527 -7.38 0.25 -10.48
CA CYS A 527 -7.45 -1.19 -10.64
C CYS A 527 -8.29 -1.81 -9.52
N GLU A 528 -9.08 -2.81 -9.89
CA GLU A 528 -9.74 -3.73 -8.96
C GLU A 528 -9.21 -5.15 -9.21
N VAL A 529 -8.93 -5.88 -8.14
CA VAL A 529 -8.50 -7.28 -8.24
C VAL A 529 -9.05 -8.08 -7.07
N LYS A 530 -9.50 -9.32 -7.33
CA LYS A 530 -9.85 -10.25 -6.25
C LYS A 530 -8.59 -10.69 -5.50
N ILE A 531 -8.68 -10.92 -4.20
CA ILE A 531 -7.51 -11.29 -3.38
C ILE A 531 -6.83 -12.56 -3.91
N GLY A 532 -7.61 -13.59 -4.22
CA GLY A 532 -7.07 -14.85 -4.79
C GLY A 532 -6.39 -14.63 -6.14
N ASP A 533 -7.00 -13.84 -7.02
CA ASP A 533 -6.42 -13.49 -8.32
C ASP A 533 -5.12 -12.67 -8.16
N PHE A 534 -5.05 -11.78 -7.16
CA PHE A 534 -3.85 -11.01 -6.89
C PHE A 534 -2.71 -11.89 -6.36
N LEU A 535 -3.00 -12.84 -5.47
CA LEU A 535 -2.04 -13.86 -5.05
C LEU A 535 -1.51 -14.65 -6.27
N THR A 536 -2.41 -15.13 -7.14
CA THR A 536 -2.02 -15.85 -8.36
C THR A 536 -1.14 -14.99 -9.27
N THR A 537 -1.46 -13.72 -9.46
CA THR A 537 -0.62 -12.78 -10.21
C THR A 537 0.77 -12.65 -9.61
N LEU A 538 0.90 -12.56 -8.28
CA LEU A 538 2.21 -12.45 -7.63
C LEU A 538 3.05 -13.71 -7.82
N VAL A 539 2.45 -14.88 -7.55
CA VAL A 539 3.13 -16.19 -7.67
C VAL A 539 3.52 -16.49 -9.13
N ASN A 540 2.64 -16.21 -10.10
CA ASN A 540 2.95 -16.46 -11.50
C ASN A 540 4.10 -15.59 -12.03
N ASN A 541 4.21 -14.36 -11.52
CA ASN A 541 5.25 -13.42 -11.92
C ASN A 541 6.58 -13.58 -11.15
N GLU A 542 6.57 -14.31 -10.04
CA GLU A 542 7.75 -14.58 -9.21
C GLU A 542 8.91 -15.16 -10.03
N GLN A 543 8.62 -16.16 -10.86
CA GLN A 543 9.64 -16.86 -11.64
C GLN A 543 10.34 -15.91 -12.61
N VAL A 544 9.59 -15.05 -13.30
CA VAL A 544 10.12 -14.06 -14.26
C VAL A 544 11.10 -13.11 -13.56
N VAL A 545 10.74 -12.61 -12.39
CA VAL A 545 11.57 -11.70 -11.60
C VAL A 545 12.80 -12.43 -11.06
N THR A 546 12.62 -13.62 -10.50
CA THR A 546 13.70 -14.41 -9.90
C THR A 546 14.74 -14.82 -10.94
N ASP A 547 14.31 -15.23 -12.13
CA ASP A 547 15.21 -15.55 -13.24
C ASP A 547 16.01 -14.34 -13.70
N TYR A 548 15.35 -13.17 -13.81
CA TYR A 548 16.03 -11.93 -14.12
C TYR A 548 17.10 -11.60 -13.07
N ILE A 549 16.75 -11.61 -11.78
CA ILE A 549 17.70 -11.31 -10.68
C ILE A 549 18.86 -12.30 -10.66
N ASN A 550 18.60 -13.60 -10.83
CA ASN A 550 19.65 -14.62 -10.88
C ASN A 550 20.59 -14.43 -12.07
N SER A 551 20.07 -13.99 -13.23
CA SER A 551 20.90 -13.66 -14.40
C SER A 551 21.83 -12.48 -14.10
N VAL A 552 21.33 -11.43 -13.43
CA VAL A 552 22.11 -10.25 -13.03
C VAL A 552 23.21 -10.64 -12.03
N LEU A 553 22.88 -11.46 -11.03
CA LEU A 553 23.84 -11.96 -10.04
C LEU A 553 24.94 -12.83 -10.67
N SER A 554 24.60 -13.69 -11.62
CA SER A 554 25.54 -14.58 -12.29
C SER A 554 26.54 -13.83 -13.16
N ASN A 555 26.10 -12.78 -13.87
CA ASN A 555 26.95 -11.95 -14.72
C ASN A 555 28.04 -11.20 -13.95
N LYS A 556 27.86 -10.91 -12.65
CA LYS A 556 28.92 -10.33 -11.80
C LYS A 556 29.91 -11.37 -11.28
N LYS A 557 29.51 -12.63 -11.07
CA LYS A 557 30.44 -13.69 -10.62
C LYS A 557 31.46 -14.08 -11.69
N MET A 558 31.16 -13.81 -12.97
CA MET A 558 32.05 -14.08 -14.10
C MET A 558 33.04 -12.95 -14.41
N ARG A 559 32.94 -11.80 -13.72
CA ARG A 559 33.85 -10.66 -13.83
C ARG A 559 34.61 -10.50 -12.53
#